data_AF-A0A4Q7FV75-F1
#
_entry.id   AF-A0A4Q7FV75-F1
#
_cell.length_a   1.000
_cell.length_b   1.000
_cell.length_c   1.000
_cell.angle_alpha   90.00
_cell.angle_beta   90.00
_cell.angle_gamma   90.00
#
_symmetry.space_group_name_H-M   'P 1'
#
loop_
_entity.id
_entity.type
_entity.pdbx_description
1 polymer ?
#
loop_
_entity_poly.entity_id
_entity_poly.type
_entity_poly.pdbx_seq_one_letter_code
_entity_poly.pdbx_strand_id
1 'polypeptide(L)'
;MRTSALVVFALMVISLSPGTAMSQGFEIGPGGVRVYGQCEELRRSCERGEGGCRRYRETCQRGARRGDVCAELRAACLNKERLGEEGMGNCRRYRETCR
;
A
#
# COMPACT_ATOMS: atom_id res chain seq x y z
N MET A 1 -14.87 7.79 50.98
CA MET A 1 -13.83 8.59 50.30
C MET A 1 -12.68 7.77 49.73
N ARG A 2 -12.31 6.59 50.29
CA ARG A 2 -11.19 5.78 49.79
C ARG A 2 -11.51 4.93 48.54
N THR A 3 -12.76 4.50 48.39
CA THR A 3 -13.23 3.69 47.25
C THR A 3 -13.42 4.51 45.98
N SER A 4 -13.88 5.75 46.10
CA SER A 4 -14.10 6.67 44.97
C SER A 4 -12.81 7.09 44.26
N ALA A 5 -11.69 7.18 45.00
CA ALA A 5 -10.39 7.55 44.44
C ALA A 5 -9.80 6.45 43.53
N LEU A 6 -10.11 5.17 43.80
CA LEU A 6 -9.62 4.04 43.01
C LEU A 6 -10.34 3.93 41.66
N VAL A 7 -11.63 4.26 41.61
CA VAL A 7 -12.44 4.21 40.38
C VAL A 7 -12.01 5.29 39.37
N VAL A 8 -11.62 6.47 39.85
CA VAL A 8 -11.16 7.58 38.99
C VAL A 8 -9.80 7.28 38.36
N PHE A 9 -8.90 6.61 39.09
CA PHE A 9 -7.58 6.25 38.58
C PHE A 9 -7.63 5.19 37.47
N ALA A 10 -8.53 4.20 37.59
CA ALA A 10 -8.69 3.15 36.58
C ALA A 10 -9.19 3.66 35.22
N LEU A 11 -9.97 4.74 35.20
CA LEU A 11 -10.50 5.34 33.96
C LEU A 11 -9.48 6.24 33.24
N MET A 12 -8.52 6.84 33.97
CA MET A 12 -7.48 7.68 33.38
C MET A 12 -6.39 6.89 32.64
N VAL A 13 -6.10 5.66 33.07
CA VAL A 13 -5.10 4.80 32.40
C VAL A 13 -5.62 4.32 31.04
N ILE A 14 -6.93 4.12 30.90
CA ILE A 14 -7.55 3.69 29.64
C ILE A 14 -7.51 4.82 28.59
N SER A 15 -7.60 6.09 29.02
CA SER A 15 -7.70 7.26 28.12
C SER A 15 -6.33 7.83 27.67
N LEU A 16 -5.22 7.32 28.19
CA LEU A 16 -3.85 7.64 27.75
C LEU A 16 -3.23 6.56 26.86
N SER A 17 -4.00 5.54 26.48
CA SER A 17 -3.58 4.63 25.43
C SER A 17 -3.62 5.38 24.09
N PRO A 18 -2.51 5.48 23.34
CA PRO A 18 -2.62 5.82 21.94
C PRO A 18 -3.48 4.72 21.33
N GLY A 19 -4.71 5.07 20.97
CA GLY A 19 -5.61 4.19 20.25
C GLY A 19 -4.83 3.63 19.07
N THR A 20 -4.44 2.37 19.17
CA THR A 20 -3.83 1.63 18.10
C THR A 20 -4.92 1.39 17.07
N ALA A 21 -5.25 2.43 16.31
CA ALA A 21 -5.79 2.29 14.97
C ALA A 21 -4.66 1.69 14.10
N MET A 22 -4.33 0.42 14.37
CA MET A 22 -3.48 -0.38 13.52
C MET A 22 -4.36 -0.84 12.36
N SER A 23 -4.36 -0.09 11.27
CA SER A 23 -4.71 -0.62 9.94
C SER A 23 -3.59 -1.52 9.40
N GLN A 24 -2.90 -2.26 10.28
CA GLN A 24 -1.84 -3.18 9.90
C GLN A 24 -2.47 -4.57 9.81
N GLY A 25 -3.04 -4.84 8.63
CA GLY A 25 -3.53 -6.17 8.29
C GLY A 25 -2.37 -7.14 8.23
N PHE A 26 -2.27 -7.98 9.26
CA PHE A 26 -1.35 -9.10 9.33
C PHE A 26 -2.10 -10.37 8.90
N GLU A 27 -2.10 -10.66 7.60
CA GLU A 27 -2.58 -11.95 7.09
C GLU A 27 -1.43 -12.94 7.04
N ILE A 28 -1.47 -13.95 7.92
CA ILE A 28 -0.66 -15.17 7.81
C ILE A 28 -1.42 -16.13 6.90
N GLY A 29 -1.02 -16.21 5.63
CA GLY A 29 -1.51 -17.22 4.69
C GLY A 29 -0.39 -18.16 4.22
N PRO A 30 -0.71 -19.28 3.54
CA PRO A 30 0.28 -20.23 3.00
C PRO A 30 1.20 -19.66 1.90
N GLY A 31 1.07 -18.37 1.57
CA GLY A 31 1.95 -17.61 0.68
C GLY A 31 2.89 -16.60 1.36
N GLY A 32 2.92 -16.54 2.70
CA GLY A 32 3.81 -15.65 3.47
C GLY A 32 3.23 -14.28 3.84
N VAL A 33 3.98 -13.52 4.64
CA VAL A 33 3.58 -12.21 5.22
C VAL A 33 3.74 -11.10 4.19
N ARG A 34 2.64 -10.43 3.80
CA ARG A 34 2.70 -9.20 3.00
C ARG A 34 2.70 -7.99 3.92
N VAL A 35 3.89 -7.42 4.16
CA VAL A 35 4.00 -6.12 4.82
C VAL A 35 3.76 -5.02 3.77
N TYR A 36 2.54 -4.48 3.71
CA TYR A 36 2.30 -3.19 3.05
C TYR A 36 3.02 -2.10 3.86
N GLY A 37 4.31 -1.86 3.59
CA GLY A 37 5.06 -0.82 4.31
C GLY A 37 6.58 -0.81 4.16
N GLN A 38 7.21 -1.92 3.72
CA GLN A 38 8.68 -2.00 3.70
C GLN A 38 9.34 -1.54 2.39
N CYS A 39 8.55 -1.14 1.40
CA CYS A 39 9.09 -0.76 0.09
C CYS A 39 9.88 0.56 0.11
N GLU A 40 9.45 1.51 0.94
CA GLU A 40 10.13 2.79 1.08
C GLU A 40 11.49 2.62 1.78
N GLU A 41 11.54 1.77 2.81
CA GLU A 41 12.78 1.43 3.52
C GLU A 41 13.76 0.67 2.60
N LEU A 42 13.26 -0.34 1.88
CA LEU A 42 14.03 -1.09 0.89
C LEU A 42 14.54 -0.21 -0.26
N ARG A 43 13.74 0.77 -0.72
CA ARG A 43 14.15 1.76 -1.72
C ARG A 43 15.33 2.58 -1.21
N ARG A 44 15.21 3.16 -0.01
CA ARG A 44 16.25 4.04 0.56
C ARG A 44 17.55 3.29 0.85
N SER A 45 17.46 2.06 1.37
CA SER A 45 18.64 1.21 1.58
C SER A 45 19.34 0.91 0.25
N CYS A 46 18.58 0.65 -0.81
CA CYS A 46 19.12 0.45 -2.14
C CYS A 46 19.79 1.71 -2.71
N GLU A 47 19.13 2.87 -2.62
CA GLU A 47 19.65 4.16 -3.10
C GLU A 47 20.94 4.57 -2.35
N ARG A 48 21.05 4.22 -1.06
CA ARG A 48 22.25 4.45 -0.24
C ARG A 48 23.36 3.41 -0.44
N GLY A 49 23.12 2.35 -1.21
CA GLY A 49 24.10 1.28 -1.44
C GLY A 49 24.30 0.34 -0.24
N GLU A 50 23.41 0.38 0.75
CA GLU A 50 23.45 -0.47 1.95
C GLU A 50 22.95 -1.91 1.69
N GLY A 51 22.52 -2.20 0.47
CA GLY A 51 21.99 -3.48 0.05
C GLY A 51 20.49 -3.42 -0.21
N GLY A 52 19.81 -4.58 -0.18
CA GLY A 52 18.35 -4.64 -0.34
C GLY A 52 17.82 -4.39 -1.75
N CYS A 53 18.62 -3.90 -2.71
CA CYS A 53 18.19 -3.61 -4.09
C CYS A 53 17.50 -4.77 -4.80
N ARG A 54 18.03 -5.99 -4.65
CA ARG A 54 17.42 -7.19 -5.25
C ARG A 54 16.02 -7.43 -4.69
N ARG A 55 15.89 -7.43 -3.36
CA ARG A 55 14.63 -7.62 -2.64
C ARG A 55 13.64 -6.50 -2.97
N TYR A 56 14.09 -5.25 -3.03
CA TYR A 56 13.28 -4.11 -3.47
C TYR A 56 12.70 -4.32 -4.88
N ARG A 57 13.55 -4.72 -5.84
CA ARG A 57 13.12 -4.98 -7.22
C ARG A 57 12.09 -6.10 -7.31
N GLU A 58 12.31 -7.19 -6.59
CA GLU A 58 11.45 -8.38 -6.63
C GLU A 58 10.09 -8.15 -5.94
N THR A 59 10.10 -7.50 -4.77
CA THR A 59 8.90 -7.36 -3.93
C THR A 59 8.10 -6.10 -4.24
N CYS A 60 8.76 -4.98 -4.55
CA CYS A 60 8.12 -3.66 -4.60
C CYS A 60 7.99 -3.11 -6.02
N GLN A 61 9.03 -3.26 -6.85
CA GLN A 61 9.01 -2.66 -8.18
C GLN A 61 8.00 -3.32 -9.13
N ARG A 62 7.66 -4.60 -8.91
CA ARG A 62 6.62 -5.29 -9.71
C ARG A 62 5.24 -4.66 -9.53
N GLY A 63 4.88 -4.27 -8.30
CA GLY A 63 3.62 -3.59 -8.00
C GLY A 63 3.58 -2.17 -8.57
N ALA A 64 4.68 -1.43 -8.39
CA ALA A 64 4.82 -0.07 -8.94
C ALA A 64 4.68 -0.05 -10.47
N ARG A 65 5.40 -0.93 -11.19
CA ARG A 65 5.32 -1.04 -12.65
C ARG A 65 3.91 -1.37 -13.14
N ARG A 66 3.20 -2.27 -12.43
CA ARG A 66 1.80 -2.55 -12.76
C ARG A 66 0.93 -1.30 -12.53
N GLY A 67 1.18 -0.56 -11.46
CA GLY A 67 0.53 0.74 -11.19
C GLY A 67 0.73 1.75 -12.33
N ASP A 68 1.98 1.90 -12.81
CA ASP A 68 2.32 2.81 -13.91
C ASP A 68 1.59 2.44 -15.21
N VAL A 69 1.61 1.15 -15.57
CA VAL A 69 0.89 0.63 -16.75
C VAL A 69 -0.62 0.87 -16.62
N CYS A 70 -1.18 0.68 -15.43
CA CYS A 70 -2.60 0.92 -15.19
C CYS A 70 -2.96 2.41 -15.21
N ALA A 71 -2.09 3.28 -14.71
CA ALA A 71 -2.26 4.72 -14.79
C ALA A 71 -2.25 5.21 -16.24
N GLU A 72 -1.32 4.71 -17.05
CA GLU A 72 -1.21 5.04 -18.47
C GLU A 72 -2.45 4.58 -19.27
N LEU A 73 -2.86 3.31 -19.09
CA LEU A 73 -4.04 2.78 -19.75
C LEU A 73 -5.33 3.51 -19.35
N ARG A 74 -5.43 3.93 -18.08
CA ARG A 74 -6.53 4.76 -17.60
C ARG A 74 -6.53 6.13 -18.27
N ALA A 75 -5.37 6.78 -18.34
CA ALA A 75 -5.23 8.10 -18.98
C ALA A 75 -5.57 8.03 -20.48
N ALA A 76 -5.11 7.00 -21.18
CA ALA A 76 -5.43 6.76 -22.58
C ALA A 76 -6.93 6.55 -22.80
N CYS A 77 -7.57 5.72 -21.96
CA CYS A 77 -9.02 5.51 -22.01
C CYS A 77 -9.82 6.80 -21.78
N LEU A 78 -9.39 7.65 -20.85
CA LEU A 78 -10.04 8.94 -20.58
C LEU A 78 -9.88 9.94 -21.74
N ASN A 79 -8.81 9.81 -22.53
CA ASN A 79 -8.49 10.69 -23.65
C ASN A 79 -8.74 10.05 -25.03
N LYS A 80 -9.56 9.01 -25.09
CA LYS A 80 -9.77 8.18 -26.29
C LYS A 80 -10.13 8.95 -27.56
N GLU A 81 -10.92 10.02 -27.43
CA GLU A 81 -11.36 10.86 -28.55
C GLU A 81 -10.22 11.72 -29.10
N ARG A 82 -9.35 12.20 -28.21
CA ARG A 82 -8.16 13.00 -28.56
C ARG A 82 -7.05 12.15 -29.17
N LEU A 83 -6.94 10.90 -28.72
CA LEU A 83 -5.86 9.99 -29.12
C LEU A 83 -6.21 9.15 -30.36
N GLY A 84 -7.48 9.13 -30.78
CA GLY A 84 -7.93 8.30 -31.91
C GLY A 84 -7.75 6.81 -31.61
N GLU A 85 -8.67 6.22 -30.85
CA GLU A 85 -8.60 4.78 -30.52
C GLU A 85 -9.02 3.88 -31.69
N GLU A 86 -8.34 3.95 -32.83
CA GLU A 86 -8.53 2.98 -33.91
C GLU A 86 -7.64 1.75 -33.66
N GLY A 87 -8.22 0.70 -33.08
CA GLY A 87 -7.73 -0.67 -33.24
C GLY A 87 -7.39 -1.47 -31.99
N MET A 88 -7.17 -0.87 -30.81
CA MET A 88 -6.79 -1.64 -29.60
C MET A 88 -7.60 -1.36 -28.32
N GLY A 89 -8.43 -0.33 -28.30
CA GLY A 89 -9.33 0.01 -27.18
C GLY A 89 -8.64 0.04 -25.82
N ASN A 90 -7.98 1.15 -25.47
CA ASN A 90 -7.23 1.23 -24.19
C ASN A 90 -8.16 1.05 -22.99
N CYS A 91 -9.43 1.46 -23.12
CA CYS A 91 -10.46 1.17 -22.12
C CYS A 91 -10.69 -0.33 -21.89
N ARG A 92 -10.65 -1.15 -22.94
CA ARG A 92 -10.75 -2.61 -22.84
C ARG A 92 -9.52 -3.19 -22.16
N ARG A 93 -8.33 -2.79 -22.63
CA ARG A 93 -7.04 -3.23 -22.09
C ARG A 93 -6.88 -2.89 -20.61
N TYR A 94 -7.32 -1.70 -20.20
CA TYR A 94 -7.35 -1.30 -18.79
C TYR A 94 -8.20 -2.26 -17.95
N ARG A 95 -9.41 -2.60 -18.42
CA ARG A 95 -10.32 -3.52 -17.69
C ARG A 95 -9.76 -4.93 -17.59
N GLU A 96 -9.07 -5.42 -18.62
CA GLU A 96 -8.49 -6.78 -18.63
C GLU A 96 -7.19 -6.88 -17.81
N THR A 97 -6.41 -5.80 -17.74
CA THR A 97 -5.07 -5.83 -17.11
C THR A 97 -5.09 -5.37 -15.64
N CYS A 98 -5.97 -4.43 -15.30
CA CYS A 98 -5.87 -3.62 -14.08
C CYS A 98 -7.07 -3.70 -13.15
N ARG A 99 -8.19 -4.26 -13.60
CA ARG A 99 -9.42 -4.39 -12.81
C ARG A 99 -9.61 -5.80 -12.27
#